data_AF-A0A954IR56-F1
#
_entry.id   AF-A0A954IR56-F1
#
_cell.length_a   1.000
_cell.length_b   1.000
_cell.length_c   1.000
_cell.angle_alpha   90.00
_cell.angle_beta   90.00
_cell.angle_gamma   90.00
#
_symmetry.space_group_name_H-M   'P 1'
#
loop_
_entity.id
_entity.type
_entity.pdbx_description
1 polymer ?
#
loop_
_entity_poly.entity_id
_entity_poly.type
_entity_poly.pdbx_seq_one_letter_code
_entity_poly.pdbx_strand_id
1 'polypeptide(L)'
;TDAEVADDWELFLSEVEAIQAEQMALLRSLAKSHGLKAIHMESVTMEGVEGFRRLVGHIRDYKPRGNRPLDLLLNEMHQHDTLLIGAPGRLMMTGEIEVLPVEDQKLYEAANPVKDSTVKFDEAAIAKREDAIVRNLLASDSPVAVLVMGGAHDLSDNLKRIGQEHVEYVRVELKAYHKANSLE
;
A
#
# COMPACT_ATOMS: atom_id res chain seq x y z
N THR A 1 -13.39 12.25 -22.72
CA THR A 1 -13.85 11.20 -23.66
C THR A 1 -13.38 9.87 -23.12
N ASP A 2 -13.94 8.74 -23.58
CA ASP A 2 -13.49 7.41 -23.12
C ASP A 2 -11.98 7.19 -23.40
N ALA A 3 -11.46 7.80 -24.47
CA ALA A 3 -10.03 7.77 -24.80
C ALA A 3 -9.17 8.57 -23.82
N GLU A 4 -9.57 9.80 -23.47
CA GLU A 4 -8.85 10.62 -22.47
C GLU A 4 -8.82 9.92 -21.10
N VAL A 5 -9.92 9.25 -20.70
CA VAL A 5 -9.97 8.48 -19.45
C VAL A 5 -9.01 7.29 -19.48
N ALA A 6 -8.86 6.63 -20.62
CA ALA A 6 -7.92 5.52 -20.77
C ALA A 6 -6.46 6.01 -20.69
N ASP A 7 -6.13 7.10 -21.37
CA ASP A 7 -4.78 7.69 -21.34
C ASP A 7 -4.40 8.16 -19.92
N ASP A 8 -5.32 8.83 -19.23
CA ASP A 8 -5.12 9.26 -17.84
C ASP A 8 -4.91 8.06 -16.89
N TRP A 9 -5.65 6.97 -17.13
CA TRP A 9 -5.53 5.74 -16.34
C TRP A 9 -4.19 5.04 -16.57
N GLU A 10 -3.73 4.93 -17.81
CA GLU A 10 -2.41 4.36 -18.12
C GLU A 10 -1.27 5.20 -17.52
N LEU A 11 -1.38 6.53 -17.58
CA LEU A 11 -0.42 7.43 -16.95
C LEU A 11 -0.39 7.22 -15.43
N PHE A 12 -1.56 7.17 -14.79
CA PHE A 12 -1.68 6.91 -13.36
C PHE A 12 -1.01 5.58 -12.96
N LEU A 13 -1.26 4.49 -13.70
CA LEU A 13 -0.66 3.18 -13.41
C LEU A 13 0.87 3.21 -13.56
N SER A 14 1.40 3.93 -14.56
CA SER A 14 2.84 4.13 -14.76
C SER A 14 3.48 4.88 -13.58
N GLU A 15 2.80 5.90 -13.04
CA GLU A 15 3.25 6.63 -11.85
C GLU A 15 3.24 5.75 -10.60
N VAL A 16 2.17 4.99 -10.40
CA VAL A 16 2.07 4.01 -9.31
C VAL A 16 3.20 2.99 -9.40
N GLU A 17 3.49 2.46 -10.59
CA GLU A 17 4.58 1.52 -10.78
C GLU A 17 5.94 2.12 -10.42
N ALA A 18 6.21 3.36 -10.86
CA ALA A 18 7.45 4.07 -10.54
C ALA A 18 7.62 4.31 -9.04
N ILE A 19 6.55 4.72 -8.35
CA ILE A 19 6.54 4.89 -6.89
C ILE A 19 6.83 3.57 -6.20
N GLN A 20 6.15 2.50 -6.59
CA GLN A 20 6.38 1.17 -6.01
C GLN A 20 7.79 0.65 -6.26
N ALA A 21 8.39 0.92 -7.43
CA ALA A 21 9.77 0.54 -7.71
C ALA A 21 10.77 1.21 -6.75
N GLU A 22 10.58 2.50 -6.47
CA GLU A 22 11.41 3.22 -5.48
C GLU A 22 11.16 2.72 -4.04
N GLN A 23 9.90 2.44 -3.67
CA GLN A 23 9.57 1.82 -2.38
C GLN A 23 10.28 0.47 -2.21
N MET A 24 10.20 -0.39 -3.23
CA MET A 24 10.84 -1.71 -3.21
C MET A 24 12.37 -1.59 -3.08
N ALA A 25 13.00 -0.65 -3.79
CA ALA A 25 14.44 -0.43 -3.70
C ALA A 25 14.87 -0.01 -2.28
N LEU A 26 14.13 0.91 -1.66
CA LEU A 26 14.36 1.34 -0.27
C LEU A 26 14.17 0.17 0.71
N LEU A 27 13.04 -0.54 0.61
CA LEU A 27 12.72 -1.66 1.50
C LEU A 27 13.75 -2.79 1.39
N ARG A 28 14.22 -3.11 0.18
CA ARG A 28 15.33 -4.06 -0.02
C ARG A 28 16.63 -3.60 0.63
N SER A 29 16.94 -2.30 0.55
CA SER A 29 18.10 -1.73 1.23
C SER A 29 18.01 -1.89 2.74
N LEU A 30 16.83 -1.63 3.32
CA LEU A 30 16.56 -1.84 4.75
C LEU A 30 16.63 -3.32 5.15
N ALA A 31 16.07 -4.22 4.34
CA ALA A 31 16.14 -5.66 4.56
C ALA A 31 17.59 -6.17 4.56
N LYS A 32 18.41 -5.69 3.61
CA LYS A 32 19.82 -6.08 3.47
C LYS A 32 20.71 -5.49 4.56
N SER A 33 20.52 -4.21 4.90
CA SER A 33 21.46 -3.46 5.75
C SER A 33 21.06 -3.48 7.22
N HIS A 34 19.77 -3.60 7.51
CA HIS A 34 19.20 -3.51 8.86
C HIS A 34 18.36 -4.73 9.25
N GLY A 35 18.27 -5.74 8.38
CA GLY A 35 17.58 -6.99 8.69
C GLY A 35 16.06 -6.89 8.74
N LEU A 36 15.45 -5.88 8.12
CA LEU A 36 13.99 -5.77 8.00
C LEU A 36 13.40 -7.06 7.39
N LYS A 37 12.50 -7.72 8.12
CA LYS A 37 11.83 -8.97 7.71
C LYS A 37 10.33 -8.84 7.49
N ALA A 38 9.71 -7.84 8.11
CA ALA A 38 8.28 -7.65 8.07
C ALA A 38 7.95 -6.16 7.98
N ILE A 39 6.87 -5.83 7.28
CA ILE A 39 6.37 -4.45 7.12
C ILE A 39 4.87 -4.42 7.27
N HIS A 40 4.35 -3.34 7.84
CA HIS A 40 2.92 -3.07 7.85
C HIS A 40 2.52 -2.44 6.52
N MET A 41 1.31 -2.76 6.06
CA MET A 41 0.74 -2.20 4.83
C MET A 41 -0.65 -1.65 5.11
N GLU A 42 -0.88 -0.40 4.70
CA GLU A 42 -2.22 0.19 4.67
C GLU A 42 -3.16 -0.67 3.81
N SER A 43 -4.44 -0.75 4.19
CA SER A 43 -5.47 -1.59 3.57
C SER A 43 -5.34 -3.09 3.83
N VAL A 44 -4.34 -3.55 4.59
CA VAL A 44 -4.29 -4.93 5.10
C VAL A 44 -4.83 -4.95 6.53
N THR A 45 -6.06 -5.45 6.66
CA THR A 45 -6.75 -5.57 7.94
C THR A 45 -6.38 -6.86 8.66
N MET A 46 -6.55 -6.87 9.98
CA MET A 46 -6.31 -8.07 10.82
C MET A 46 -7.14 -9.27 10.36
N GLU A 47 -8.37 -9.02 9.90
CA GLU A 47 -9.28 -10.03 9.38
C GLU A 47 -8.98 -10.41 7.92
N GLY A 48 -8.45 -9.48 7.14
CA GLY A 48 -8.21 -9.62 5.69
C GLY A 48 -6.86 -10.18 5.30
N VAL A 49 -5.88 -10.27 6.23
CA VAL A 49 -4.50 -10.68 5.92
C VAL A 49 -4.40 -12.05 5.22
N GLU A 50 -5.23 -13.03 5.61
CA GLU A 50 -5.24 -14.34 4.97
C GLU A 50 -5.78 -14.28 3.54
N GLY A 51 -6.75 -13.40 3.28
CA GLY A 51 -7.24 -13.13 1.93
C GLY A 51 -6.15 -12.48 1.07
N PHE A 52 -5.45 -11.50 1.63
CA PHE A 52 -4.33 -10.85 0.98
C PHE A 52 -3.20 -11.83 0.64
N ARG A 53 -2.78 -12.69 1.57
CA ARG A 53 -1.77 -13.74 1.32
C ARG A 53 -2.17 -14.68 0.19
N ARG A 54 -3.45 -15.09 0.12
CA ARG A 54 -3.96 -15.91 -0.99
C ARG A 54 -3.92 -15.17 -2.32
N LEU A 55 -4.31 -13.89 -2.35
CA LEU A 55 -4.23 -13.06 -3.55
C LEU A 55 -2.78 -12.97 -4.06
N VAL A 56 -1.83 -12.64 -3.18
CA VAL A 56 -0.40 -12.59 -3.53
C VAL A 56 0.09 -13.94 -4.07
N GLY A 57 -0.33 -15.04 -3.46
CA GLY A 57 -0.04 -16.39 -3.95
C GLY A 57 -0.57 -16.67 -5.36
N HIS A 58 -1.81 -16.26 -5.65
CA HIS A 58 -2.40 -16.40 -6.98
C HIS A 58 -1.68 -15.58 -8.04
N ILE A 59 -1.31 -14.34 -7.72
CA ILE A 59 -0.53 -13.47 -8.62
C ILE A 59 0.84 -14.09 -8.88
N ARG A 60 1.53 -14.55 -7.83
CA ARG A 60 2.84 -15.23 -7.94
C ARG A 60 2.83 -16.41 -8.90
N ASP A 61 1.77 -17.22 -8.82
CA ASP A 61 1.70 -18.50 -9.53
C ASP A 61 1.26 -18.34 -10.99
N TYR A 62 0.81 -17.13 -11.39
CA TYR A 62 0.55 -16.80 -12.78
C TYR A 62 1.83 -16.83 -13.60
N LYS A 63 1.76 -17.42 -14.81
CA LYS A 63 2.86 -17.45 -15.76
C LYS A 63 2.43 -16.72 -17.04
N PRO A 64 3.15 -15.66 -17.45
CA PRO A 64 2.86 -14.97 -18.69
C PRO A 64 2.77 -15.94 -19.86
N ARG A 65 1.75 -15.75 -20.69
CA ARG A 65 1.48 -16.59 -21.87
C ARG A 65 1.85 -15.82 -23.14
N GLY A 66 1.86 -16.52 -24.27
CA GLY A 66 2.33 -15.99 -25.57
C GLY A 66 1.50 -14.82 -26.11
N ASN A 67 1.48 -14.65 -27.44
CA ASN A 67 0.96 -13.42 -28.05
C ASN A 67 -0.47 -13.55 -28.62
N ARG A 68 -1.27 -14.51 -28.13
CA ARG A 68 -2.68 -14.62 -28.56
C ARG A 68 -3.54 -13.57 -27.83
N PRO A 69 -4.67 -13.12 -28.38
CA PRO A 69 -5.49 -12.07 -27.76
C PRO A 69 -5.85 -12.34 -26.29
N LEU A 70 -6.24 -13.57 -25.95
CA LEU A 70 -6.53 -13.95 -24.56
C LEU A 70 -5.28 -13.94 -23.68
N ASP A 71 -4.12 -14.31 -24.22
CA ASP A 71 -2.87 -14.31 -23.46
C ASP A 71 -2.43 -12.87 -23.15
N LEU A 72 -2.59 -11.95 -24.11
CA LEU A 72 -2.33 -10.51 -23.90
C LEU A 72 -3.21 -9.93 -22.81
N LEU A 73 -4.52 -10.18 -22.86
CA LEU A 73 -5.46 -9.73 -21.82
C LEU A 73 -5.08 -10.26 -20.44
N LEU A 74 -4.74 -11.55 -20.32
CA LEU A 74 -4.33 -12.14 -19.04
C LEU A 74 -3.00 -11.56 -18.53
N ASN A 75 -2.07 -11.24 -19.43
CA ASN A 75 -0.81 -10.59 -19.06
C ASN A 75 -1.04 -9.16 -18.54
N GLU A 76 -1.94 -8.41 -19.17
CA GLU A 76 -2.35 -7.06 -18.75
C GLU A 76 -3.05 -7.09 -17.38
N MET A 77 -4.02 -7.99 -17.20
CA MET A 77 -4.67 -8.20 -15.89
C MET A 77 -3.65 -8.53 -14.80
N HIS A 78 -2.69 -9.40 -15.09
CA HIS A 78 -1.64 -9.75 -14.14
C HIS A 78 -0.75 -8.55 -13.77
N GLN A 79 -0.43 -7.68 -14.73
CA GLN A 79 0.31 -6.44 -14.46
C GLN A 79 -0.49 -5.52 -13.52
N HIS A 80 -1.79 -5.35 -13.77
CA HIS A 80 -2.68 -4.56 -12.91
C HIS A 80 -2.79 -5.16 -11.51
N ASP A 81 -3.02 -6.47 -11.40
CA ASP A 81 -3.10 -7.17 -10.12
C ASP A 81 -1.79 -7.04 -9.31
N THR A 82 -0.65 -7.01 -9.99
CA THR A 82 0.66 -6.79 -9.36
C THR A 82 0.79 -5.38 -8.76
N LEU A 83 0.18 -4.37 -9.38
CA LEU A 83 0.15 -3.01 -8.82
C LEU A 83 -0.83 -2.90 -7.65
N LEU A 84 -1.95 -3.64 -7.67
CA LEU A 84 -2.95 -3.63 -6.59
C LEU A 84 -2.40 -4.10 -5.24
N ILE A 85 -1.44 -5.03 -5.23
CA ILE A 85 -0.83 -5.53 -4.00
C ILE A 85 0.29 -4.64 -3.44
N GLY A 86 0.63 -3.54 -4.13
CA GLY A 86 1.62 -2.56 -3.69
C GLY A 86 3.07 -3.09 -3.67
N ALA A 87 4.01 -2.20 -3.35
CA ALA A 87 5.40 -2.60 -3.10
C ALA A 87 5.54 -3.70 -2.01
N PRO A 88 4.79 -3.65 -0.89
CA PRO A 88 4.85 -4.70 0.12
C PRO A 88 4.44 -6.08 -0.41
N GLY A 89 3.31 -6.17 -1.11
CA GLY A 89 2.83 -7.42 -1.68
C GLY A 89 3.78 -7.98 -2.73
N ARG A 90 4.39 -7.11 -3.56
CA ARG A 90 5.39 -7.52 -4.56
C ARG A 90 6.66 -8.10 -3.91
N LEU A 91 7.09 -7.60 -2.75
CA LEU A 91 8.21 -8.18 -1.98
C LEU A 91 7.82 -9.46 -1.23
N MET A 92 6.56 -9.58 -0.79
CA MET A 92 6.04 -10.85 -0.27
C MET A 92 5.99 -11.92 -1.36
N MET A 93 5.57 -11.55 -2.58
CA MET A 93 5.50 -12.44 -3.73
C MET A 93 6.85 -13.13 -4.03
N THR A 94 7.96 -12.40 -3.85
CA THR A 94 9.33 -12.90 -4.03
C THR A 94 9.93 -13.53 -2.77
N GLY A 95 9.21 -13.54 -1.65
CA GLY A 95 9.68 -14.08 -0.38
C GLY A 95 10.73 -13.23 0.33
N GLU A 96 10.86 -11.95 -0.04
CA GLU A 96 11.86 -11.04 0.53
C GLU A 96 11.43 -10.48 1.90
N ILE A 97 10.13 -10.21 2.08
CA ILE A 97 9.55 -9.58 3.28
C ILE A 97 8.15 -10.16 3.57
N GLU A 98 7.78 -10.25 4.84
CA GLU A 98 6.39 -10.50 5.28
C GLU A 98 5.58 -9.19 5.35
N VAL A 99 4.30 -9.25 4.96
CA VAL A 99 3.34 -8.16 5.15
C VAL A 99 2.50 -8.46 6.38
N LEU A 100 2.52 -7.53 7.32
CA LEU A 100 1.74 -7.55 8.54
C LEU A 100 0.50 -6.67 8.38
N PRO A 101 -0.65 -7.11 8.91
CA PRO A 101 -1.81 -6.26 9.01
C PRO A 101 -1.56 -5.12 10.02
N VAL A 102 -2.26 -4.01 9.82
CA VAL A 102 -2.23 -2.88 10.78
C VAL A 102 -3.63 -2.29 11.00
N GLU A 103 -4.61 -2.69 10.20
CA GLU A 103 -5.92 -2.06 10.18
C GLU A 103 -6.99 -2.86 10.93
N ASP A 104 -7.87 -2.13 11.59
CA ASP A 104 -9.14 -2.64 12.09
C ASP A 104 -10.16 -2.69 10.94
N GLN A 105 -10.81 -3.83 10.74
CA GLN A 105 -11.74 -4.05 9.62
C GLN A 105 -12.89 -3.05 9.63
N LYS A 106 -13.49 -2.79 10.80
CA LYS A 106 -14.68 -1.92 10.90
C LYS A 106 -14.32 -0.47 10.65
N LEU A 107 -13.17 -0.02 11.14
CA LEU A 107 -12.70 1.34 10.90
C LEU A 107 -12.25 1.55 9.47
N TYR A 108 -11.63 0.54 8.85
CA TYR A 108 -11.31 0.54 7.42
C TYR A 108 -12.57 0.72 6.57
N GLU A 109 -13.60 -0.12 6.79
CA GLU A 109 -14.88 -0.05 6.08
C GLU A 109 -15.60 1.28 6.32
N ALA A 110 -15.61 1.78 7.56
CA ALA A 110 -16.28 3.04 7.89
C ALA A 110 -15.66 4.24 7.17
N ALA A 111 -14.33 4.23 6.99
CA ALA A 111 -13.55 5.27 6.33
C ALA A 111 -13.53 5.15 4.79
N ASN A 112 -14.14 4.11 4.20
CA ASN A 112 -14.21 3.97 2.75
C ASN A 112 -14.93 5.19 2.12
N PRO A 113 -14.25 5.98 1.28
CA PRO A 113 -14.83 7.18 0.69
C PRO A 113 -15.86 6.86 -0.41
N VAL A 114 -15.89 5.62 -0.92
CA VAL A 114 -16.83 5.21 -1.95
C VAL A 114 -18.09 4.63 -1.30
N LYS A 115 -19.18 5.39 -1.34
CA LYS A 115 -20.51 4.97 -0.87
C LYS A 115 -21.55 5.27 -1.95
N ASP A 116 -22.36 4.29 -2.28
CA ASP A 116 -23.47 4.42 -3.26
C ASP A 116 -23.04 5.04 -4.60
N SER A 117 -21.88 4.64 -5.13
CA SER A 117 -21.26 5.18 -6.37
C SER A 117 -20.87 6.66 -6.31
N THR A 118 -20.82 7.25 -5.12
CA THR A 118 -20.30 8.60 -4.88
C THR A 118 -19.01 8.54 -4.09
N VAL A 119 -18.11 9.49 -4.36
CA VAL A 119 -16.87 9.67 -3.60
C VAL A 119 -17.07 10.79 -2.59
N LYS A 120 -17.05 10.46 -1.30
CA LYS A 120 -17.14 11.43 -0.20
C LYS A 120 -16.20 11.04 0.93
N PHE A 121 -15.23 11.89 1.20
CA PHE A 121 -14.31 11.72 2.32
C PHE A 121 -14.99 12.12 3.64
N ASP A 122 -14.93 11.22 4.62
CA ASP A 122 -15.33 11.49 6.00
C ASP A 122 -14.04 11.61 6.83
N GLU A 123 -13.57 12.85 7.00
CA GLU A 123 -12.34 13.16 7.73
C GLU A 123 -12.35 12.60 9.16
N ALA A 124 -13.52 12.57 9.81
CA ALA A 124 -13.64 12.04 11.17
C ALA A 124 -13.54 10.52 11.20
N ALA A 125 -14.04 9.82 10.17
CA ALA A 125 -13.85 8.37 10.03
C ALA A 125 -12.39 8.04 9.68
N ILE A 126 -11.76 8.81 8.78
CA ILE A 126 -10.35 8.65 8.40
C ILE A 126 -9.45 8.84 9.62
N ALA A 127 -9.62 9.91 10.38
CA ALA A 127 -8.82 10.17 11.58
C ALA A 127 -8.96 9.05 12.63
N LYS A 128 -10.15 8.44 12.77
CA LYS A 128 -10.35 7.29 13.68
C LYS A 128 -9.64 6.03 13.18
N ARG A 129 -9.66 5.78 11.86
CA ARG A 129 -8.91 4.68 11.23
C ARG A 129 -7.41 4.85 11.46
N GLU A 130 -6.88 6.04 11.19
CA GLU A 130 -5.46 6.39 11.42
C GLU A 130 -5.06 6.29 12.90
N ASP A 131 -5.94 6.71 13.82
CA ASP A 131 -5.73 6.53 15.26
C ASP A 131 -5.58 5.05 15.64
N ALA A 132 -6.37 4.16 15.03
CA ALA A 132 -6.27 2.73 15.27
C ALA A 132 -4.97 2.14 14.68
N ILE A 133 -4.57 2.58 13.49
CA ILE A 133 -3.27 2.23 12.90
C ILE A 133 -2.14 2.57 13.87
N VAL A 134 -2.11 3.81 14.38
CA VAL A 134 -1.08 4.23 15.35
C VAL A 134 -1.11 3.38 16.62
N ARG A 135 -2.28 3.11 17.20
CA ARG A 135 -2.39 2.24 18.39
C ARG A 135 -1.85 0.84 18.13
N ASN A 136 -2.13 0.27 16.97
CA ASN A 136 -1.68 -1.07 16.60
C ASN A 136 -0.15 -1.12 16.40
N LEU A 137 0.44 -0.08 15.79
CA LEU A 137 1.89 0.04 15.66
C LEU A 137 2.58 0.17 17.02
N LEU A 138 2.02 0.97 17.93
CA LEU A 138 2.57 1.18 19.28
C LEU A 138 2.41 -0.01 20.21
N ALA A 139 1.47 -0.92 19.92
CA ALA A 139 1.30 -2.17 20.65
C ALA A 139 2.28 -3.27 20.21
N SER A 140 3.06 -3.04 19.13
CA SER A 140 4.09 -3.97 18.68
C SER A 140 5.28 -3.97 19.64
N ASP A 141 5.81 -5.16 19.92
CA ASP A 141 7.06 -5.31 20.69
C ASP A 141 8.31 -4.92 19.87
N SER A 142 8.15 -4.59 18.58
CA SER A 142 9.26 -4.18 17.73
C SER A 142 9.69 -2.73 18.03
N PRO A 143 10.99 -2.46 18.25
CA PRO A 143 11.48 -1.10 18.46
C PRO A 143 11.36 -0.22 17.21
N VAL A 144 11.18 -0.81 16.04
CA VAL A 144 10.98 -0.11 14.76
C VAL A 144 9.83 -0.76 14.01
N ALA A 145 8.85 0.05 13.61
CA ALA A 145 7.78 -0.37 12.72
C ALA A 145 7.91 0.39 11.39
N VAL A 146 7.88 -0.34 10.28
CA VAL A 146 7.85 0.22 8.93
C VAL A 146 6.45 0.04 8.37
N LEU A 147 5.81 1.14 7.97
CA LEU A 147 4.48 1.16 7.38
C LEU A 147 4.55 1.75 5.97
N VAL A 148 3.92 1.11 5.00
CA VAL A 148 3.69 1.67 3.66
C VAL A 148 2.24 2.13 3.55
N MET A 149 2.04 3.39 3.17
CA MET A 149 0.73 4.05 3.01
C MET A 149 0.63 4.75 1.65
N GLY A 150 -0.60 5.08 1.27
CA GLY A 150 -0.90 6.07 0.23
C GLY A 150 -0.45 7.47 0.66
N GLY A 151 0.06 8.25 -0.29
CA GLY A 151 0.73 9.53 0.03
C GLY A 151 -0.16 10.65 0.57
N ALA A 152 -1.49 10.49 0.47
CA ALA A 152 -2.46 11.41 1.05
C ALA A 152 -2.53 11.32 2.60
N HIS A 153 -1.94 10.29 3.21
CA HIS A 153 -1.99 10.08 4.65
C HIS A 153 -0.75 10.65 5.36
N ASP A 154 -0.95 11.24 6.53
CA ASP A 154 0.11 11.66 7.45
C ASP A 154 -0.30 11.40 8.90
N LEU A 155 0.41 10.48 9.57
CA LEU A 155 0.10 10.10 10.96
C LEU A 155 0.67 11.09 12.00
N SER A 156 1.29 12.20 11.59
CA SER A 156 1.92 13.17 12.50
C SER A 156 0.97 13.65 13.60
N ASP A 157 -0.27 14.00 13.26
CA ASP A 157 -1.22 14.54 14.24
C ASP A 157 -1.80 13.43 15.13
N ASN A 158 -2.03 12.24 14.58
CA ASN A 158 -2.43 11.06 15.35
C ASN A 158 -1.34 10.68 16.36
N LEU A 159 -0.07 10.74 15.97
CA LEU A 159 1.08 10.48 16.85
C LEU A 159 1.27 11.57 17.90
N LYS A 160 1.03 12.85 17.60
CA LYS A 160 1.03 13.88 18.66
C LYS A 160 -0.06 13.65 19.70
N ARG A 161 -1.22 13.13 19.27
CA ARG A 161 -2.39 12.91 20.13
C ARG A 161 -2.32 11.61 20.93
N ILE A 162 -1.78 10.55 20.33
CA ILE A 162 -1.81 9.16 20.87
C ILE A 162 -0.41 8.66 21.22
N GLY A 163 0.59 9.09 20.46
CA GLY A 163 1.98 8.72 20.67
C GLY A 163 2.43 9.11 22.07
N GLN A 164 3.09 8.17 22.72
CA GLN A 164 3.76 8.41 23.99
C GLN A 164 4.98 9.31 23.74
N GLU A 165 5.52 9.98 24.77
CA GLU A 165 6.67 10.90 24.68
C GLU A 165 7.97 10.27 24.13
N HIS A 166 7.95 9.01 23.72
CA HIS A 166 9.12 8.20 23.37
C HIS A 166 9.07 7.62 21.95
N VAL A 167 8.25 8.17 21.05
CA VAL A 167 8.12 7.69 19.66
C VAL A 167 8.75 8.68 18.69
N GLU A 168 9.72 8.22 17.91
CA GLU A 168 10.24 8.96 16.75
C GLU A 168 9.46 8.58 15.50
N TYR A 169 9.03 9.59 14.74
CA TYR A 169 8.31 9.40 13.48
C TYR A 169 9.10 10.01 12.32
N VAL A 170 9.44 9.17 11.35
CA VAL A 170 10.13 9.56 10.13
C VAL A 170 9.23 9.24 8.94
N ARG A 171 8.72 10.29 8.30
CA ARG A 171 8.02 10.18 7.02
C ARG A 171 9.06 10.18 5.90
N VAL A 172 9.00 9.16 5.03
CA VAL A 172 9.88 9.05 3.86
C VAL A 172 9.05 9.19 2.60
N GLU A 173 9.22 10.30 1.90
CA GLU A 173 8.63 10.53 0.59
C GLU A 173 9.65 10.23 -0.52
N LEU A 174 9.16 9.68 -1.61
CA LEU A 174 9.98 9.19 -2.71
C LEU A 174 9.99 10.19 -3.87
N LYS A 175 11.06 10.17 -4.67
CA LYS A 175 11.21 11.14 -5.77
C LYS A 175 10.12 10.93 -6.82
N ALA A 176 9.79 9.68 -7.10
CA ALA A 176 8.69 9.33 -8.00
C ALA A 176 7.34 9.90 -7.50
N TYR A 177 7.11 9.92 -6.18
CA TYR A 177 5.90 10.51 -5.61
C TYR A 177 5.83 12.02 -5.81
N HIS A 178 6.93 12.74 -5.58
CA HIS A 178 6.97 14.17 -5.86
C HIS A 178 6.79 14.48 -7.34
N LYS A 179 7.34 13.65 -8.23
CA LYS A 179 7.19 13.82 -9.67
C LYS A 179 5.73 13.69 -10.09
N ALA A 180 5.03 12.66 -9.62
CA ALA A 180 3.61 12.45 -9.89
C ALA A 180 2.76 13.63 -9.39
N ASN A 181 3.04 14.15 -8.18
CA ASN A 181 2.31 15.30 -7.62
C ASN A 181 2.79 16.68 -8.11
N SER A 182 3.81 16.75 -8.97
CA SER A 182 4.32 18.03 -9.51
C SER A 182 3.69 18.41 -10.85
N LEU A 183 2.76 17.59 -11.36
CA LEU A 183 2.06 17.76 -12.62
C LEU A 183 0.63 18.30 -12.46
N GLU A 184 0.19 18.59 -11.23
CA GLU A 184 -1.03 19.35 -10.90
C GLU A 184 -0.75 20.86 -10.80
#